data_AF-A0A1H8YIW6-F1
#
_entry.id   AF-A0A1H8YIW6-F1
#
_cell.length_a   1.000
_cell.length_b   1.000
_cell.length_c   1.000
_cell.angle_alpha   90.00
_cell.angle_beta   90.00
_cell.angle_gamma   90.00
#
_symmetry.space_group_name_H-M   'P 1'
#
loop_
_entity.id
_entity.type
_entity.pdbx_description
1 polymer ?
#
loop_
_entity_poly.entity_id
_entity_poly.type
_entity_poly.pdbx_seq_one_letter_code
_entity_poly.pdbx_strand_id
1 'polypeptide(L)'
;MLRKPVELSLQTYEVLLERQNLGDIHPTLVRGALWYSPDERRQLAADTDAELAQRGLVRGGRLDDDFVETLNVLQRPGVEYYSWVKSDQGERTVRVAASGRDAVSVVAVNQTLYLAPCTPDALAREFTAMLPEAPAARIASLNCSDTDLNLIKSGDIPSTSNPSIRDAKKVLQWLKAPHTYFGRLYVAVRDSRGKRLRNENPPGWVDTEQGRILFGVDKSGWVSLAGAGPQDIAKKVQQLEGELRSGR
;
A
#
# COMPACT_ATOMS: atom_id res chain seq x y z
N MET A 1 -17.21 11.95 8.02
CA MET A 1 -16.56 10.80 7.34
C MET A 1 -17.59 9.91 6.64
N LEU A 2 -17.20 9.20 5.57
CA LEU A 2 -18.06 8.21 4.89
C LEU A 2 -18.73 7.24 5.89
N ARG A 3 -20.00 6.89 5.65
CA ARG A 3 -20.77 5.97 6.50
C ARG A 3 -21.06 4.62 5.85
N LYS A 4 -20.91 4.55 4.53
CA LYS A 4 -21.12 3.36 3.71
C LYS A 4 -20.03 3.29 2.64
N PRO A 5 -19.74 2.11 2.09
CA PRO A 5 -18.86 1.98 0.95
C PRO A 5 -19.36 2.81 -0.25
N VAL A 6 -18.41 3.36 -0.98
CA VAL A 6 -18.63 4.16 -2.18
C VAL A 6 -17.66 3.71 -3.25
N GLU A 7 -18.13 3.69 -4.48
CA GLU A 7 -17.33 3.41 -5.66
C GLU A 7 -17.39 4.65 -6.55
N LEU A 8 -16.24 5.06 -7.06
CA LEU A 8 -16.12 6.14 -8.03
C LEU A 8 -15.02 5.84 -9.04
N SER A 9 -15.10 6.44 -10.22
CA SER A 9 -14.00 6.42 -11.16
C SER A 9 -12.77 7.16 -10.61
N LEU A 10 -11.59 6.69 -10.97
CA LEU A 10 -10.33 7.34 -10.62
C LEU A 10 -10.24 8.75 -11.24
N GLN A 11 -10.86 8.93 -12.40
CA GLN A 11 -11.03 10.23 -13.05
C GLN A 11 -11.84 11.21 -12.19
N THR A 12 -12.99 10.79 -11.67
CA THR A 12 -13.79 11.61 -10.75
C THR A 12 -12.97 11.97 -9.50
N TYR A 13 -12.19 11.03 -8.98
CA TYR A 13 -11.30 11.31 -7.86
C TYR A 13 -10.29 12.41 -8.19
N GLU A 14 -9.60 12.33 -9.33
CA GLU A 14 -8.65 13.36 -9.80
C GLU A 14 -9.30 14.74 -9.93
N VAL A 15 -10.47 14.82 -10.57
CA VAL A 15 -11.24 16.07 -10.71
C VAL A 15 -11.62 16.65 -9.34
N LEU A 16 -12.00 15.81 -8.38
CA LEU A 16 -12.31 16.25 -7.02
C LEU A 16 -11.07 16.83 -6.31
N LEU A 17 -9.88 16.26 -6.49
CA LEU A 17 -8.66 16.80 -5.88
C LEU A 17 -8.36 18.21 -6.37
N GLU A 18 -8.52 18.44 -7.68
CA GLU A 18 -8.34 19.76 -8.29
C GLU A 18 -9.40 20.75 -7.77
N ARG A 19 -10.69 20.38 -7.83
CA ARG A 19 -11.80 21.23 -7.37
C ARG A 19 -11.72 21.60 -5.89
N GLN A 20 -11.22 20.69 -5.05
CA GLN A 20 -11.09 20.89 -3.60
C GLN A 20 -9.71 21.41 -3.20
N ASN A 21 -8.80 21.67 -4.17
CA ASN A 21 -7.44 22.13 -3.95
C ASN A 21 -6.66 21.25 -2.93
N LEU A 22 -6.78 19.93 -3.08
CA LEU A 22 -6.22 18.95 -2.14
C LEU A 22 -4.80 18.49 -2.50
N GLY A 23 -4.22 19.06 -3.55
CA GLY A 23 -2.88 18.73 -4.03
C GLY A 23 -2.85 17.50 -4.92
N ASP A 24 -1.64 16.96 -5.11
CA ASP A 24 -1.38 15.88 -6.05
C ASP A 24 -1.96 14.55 -5.59
N ILE A 25 -2.43 13.77 -6.56
CA ILE A 25 -2.93 12.41 -6.32
C ILE A 25 -1.85 11.51 -5.70
N HIS A 26 -2.27 10.61 -4.80
CA HIS A 26 -1.35 9.66 -4.17
C HIS A 26 -0.59 8.84 -5.24
N PRO A 27 0.74 8.60 -5.11
CA PRO A 27 1.54 7.95 -6.15
C PRO A 27 1.06 6.56 -6.58
N THR A 28 0.31 5.85 -5.73
CA THR A 28 -0.28 4.54 -6.06
C THR A 28 -1.49 4.61 -6.98
N LEU A 29 -1.97 5.81 -7.27
CA LEU A 29 -3.21 6.09 -8.00
C LEU A 29 -2.95 6.94 -9.26
N VAL A 30 -1.69 7.23 -9.59
CA VAL A 30 -1.33 8.02 -10.77
C VAL A 30 -1.59 7.22 -12.05
N ARG A 31 -2.30 7.82 -13.02
CA ARG A 31 -2.63 7.20 -14.31
C ARG A 31 -1.64 7.52 -15.45
N GLY A 32 -0.58 8.26 -15.14
CA GLY A 32 0.34 8.87 -16.12
C GLY A 32 -0.05 10.33 -16.43
N ALA A 33 0.78 11.02 -17.21
CA ALA A 33 0.49 12.40 -17.63
C ALA A 33 -0.59 12.39 -18.71
N LEU A 34 -1.75 12.97 -18.41
CA LEU A 34 -2.87 13.12 -19.35
C LEU A 34 -3.04 14.61 -19.64
N TRP A 35 -3.01 14.98 -20.92
CA TRP A 35 -3.37 16.32 -21.36
C TRP A 35 -4.82 16.29 -21.86
N TYR A 36 -5.63 17.22 -21.35
CA TYR A 36 -7.02 17.38 -21.75
C TYR A 36 -7.21 18.77 -22.36
N SER A 37 -7.84 18.81 -23.53
CA SER A 37 -8.38 20.03 -24.13
C SER A 37 -9.47 20.65 -23.24
N PRO A 38 -9.82 21.94 -23.44
CA PRO A 38 -10.90 22.59 -22.70
C PRO A 38 -12.25 21.87 -22.79
N ASP A 39 -12.58 21.28 -23.94
CA ASP A 39 -13.84 20.56 -24.16
C ASP A 39 -13.84 19.23 -23.40
N GLU A 40 -12.75 18.49 -23.45
CA GLU A 40 -12.57 17.28 -22.64
C GLU A 40 -12.69 17.60 -21.15
N ARG A 41 -12.07 18.70 -20.68
CA ARG A 41 -12.22 19.12 -19.26
C ARG A 41 -13.67 19.44 -18.88
N ARG A 42 -14.44 20.06 -19.77
CA ARG A 42 -15.88 20.31 -19.55
C ARG A 42 -16.66 19.00 -19.49
N GLN A 43 -16.35 18.05 -20.36
CA GLN A 43 -16.97 16.73 -20.34
C GLN A 43 -16.62 15.96 -19.06
N LEU A 44 -15.35 15.92 -18.68
CA LEU A 44 -14.88 15.31 -17.42
C LEU A 44 -15.61 15.88 -16.21
N ALA A 45 -15.82 17.20 -16.18
CA ALA A 45 -16.54 17.87 -15.13
C ALA A 45 -18.02 17.45 -15.08
N ALA A 46 -18.69 17.37 -16.23
CA ALA A 46 -20.08 16.93 -16.33
C ALA A 46 -20.24 15.45 -15.93
N ASP A 47 -19.34 14.58 -16.39
CA ASP A 47 -19.32 13.16 -16.04
C ASP A 47 -19.11 12.96 -14.54
N THR A 48 -18.21 13.75 -13.95
CA THR A 48 -17.97 13.78 -12.51
C THR A 48 -19.24 14.16 -11.75
N ASP A 49 -19.93 15.24 -12.16
CA ASP A 49 -21.15 15.68 -11.49
C ASP A 49 -22.27 14.64 -11.57
N ALA A 50 -22.40 13.98 -12.73
CA ALA A 50 -23.35 12.89 -12.93
C ALA A 50 -23.05 11.68 -12.04
N GLU A 51 -21.78 11.25 -11.97
CA GLU A 51 -21.36 10.15 -11.11
C GLU A 51 -21.60 10.48 -9.63
N LEU A 52 -21.21 11.67 -9.17
CA LEU A 52 -21.40 12.10 -7.79
C LEU A 52 -22.88 12.14 -7.40
N ALA A 53 -23.75 12.64 -8.27
CA ALA A 53 -25.20 12.64 -8.05
C ALA A 53 -25.75 11.22 -7.98
N GLN A 54 -25.35 10.33 -8.90
CA GLN A 54 -25.78 8.93 -8.94
C GLN A 54 -25.36 8.16 -7.69
N ARG A 55 -24.16 8.44 -7.15
CA ARG A 55 -23.64 7.82 -5.92
C ARG A 55 -24.20 8.46 -4.64
N GLY A 56 -24.99 9.52 -4.76
CA GLY A 56 -25.58 10.25 -3.63
C GLY A 56 -24.55 11.01 -2.80
N LEU A 57 -23.47 11.45 -3.44
CA LEU A 57 -22.36 12.20 -2.83
C LEU A 57 -22.55 13.72 -2.93
N VAL A 58 -23.73 14.15 -3.37
CA VAL A 58 -24.12 15.56 -3.48
C VAL A 58 -25.36 15.79 -2.62
N ARG A 59 -25.33 16.84 -1.79
CA ARG A 59 -26.45 17.30 -0.98
C ARG A 59 -26.60 18.81 -1.14
N GLY A 60 -27.79 19.26 -1.54
CA GLY A 60 -28.07 20.70 -1.71
C GLY A 60 -27.19 21.39 -2.76
N GLY A 61 -26.79 20.67 -3.81
CA GLY A 61 -25.91 21.20 -4.86
C GLY A 61 -24.43 21.31 -4.47
N ARG A 62 -24.03 20.76 -3.32
CA ARG A 62 -22.65 20.73 -2.83
C ARG A 62 -22.23 19.28 -2.58
N LEU A 63 -20.92 19.04 -2.61
CA LEU A 63 -20.37 17.74 -2.20
C LEU A 63 -20.76 17.48 -0.75
N ASP A 64 -21.13 16.24 -0.45
CA ASP A 64 -21.48 15.81 0.90
C ASP A 64 -20.29 16.03 1.86
N ASP A 65 -20.55 16.68 3.01
CA ASP A 65 -19.49 17.08 3.95
C ASP A 65 -18.72 15.86 4.50
N ASP A 66 -19.43 14.76 4.76
CA ASP A 66 -18.84 13.50 5.24
C ASP A 66 -17.86 12.92 4.19
N PHE A 67 -18.14 13.12 2.90
CA PHE A 67 -17.24 12.75 1.81
C PHE A 67 -16.07 13.71 1.64
N VAL A 68 -16.28 15.04 1.77
CA VAL A 68 -15.20 16.04 1.78
C VAL A 68 -14.16 15.72 2.87
N GLU A 69 -14.61 15.40 4.09
CA GLU A 69 -13.73 14.97 5.18
C GLU A 69 -12.92 13.73 4.80
N THR A 70 -13.56 12.77 4.14
CA THR A 70 -12.90 11.54 3.68
C THR A 70 -11.80 11.84 2.66
N LEU A 71 -12.04 12.74 1.71
CA LEU A 71 -11.02 13.20 0.76
C LEU A 71 -9.83 13.84 1.49
N ASN A 72 -10.10 14.67 2.50
CA ASN A 72 -9.05 15.30 3.31
C ASN A 72 -8.20 14.26 4.06
N VAL A 73 -8.81 13.24 4.66
CA VAL A 73 -8.08 12.15 5.33
C VAL A 73 -7.23 11.36 4.35
N LEU A 74 -7.75 11.07 3.16
CA LEU A 74 -6.99 10.37 2.11
C LEU A 74 -5.80 11.17 1.60
N GLN A 75 -5.91 12.49 1.53
CA GLN A 75 -4.86 13.35 0.97
C GLN A 75 -3.80 13.72 2.02
N ARG A 76 -4.22 13.92 3.27
CA ARG A 76 -3.35 14.33 4.36
C ARG A 76 -3.46 13.41 5.57
N PRO A 77 -3.23 12.08 5.42
CA PRO A 77 -3.33 11.17 6.54
C PRO A 77 -2.27 11.47 7.61
N GLY A 78 -2.60 11.14 8.86
CA GLY A 78 -1.65 11.05 9.96
C GLY A 78 -0.86 9.73 9.93
N VAL A 79 -1.47 8.67 9.41
CA VAL A 79 -0.85 7.38 9.09
C VAL A 79 -1.52 6.73 7.90
N GLU A 80 -0.75 6.02 7.08
CA GLU A 80 -1.26 5.18 6.02
C GLU A 80 -0.42 3.92 5.84
N TYR A 81 -1.09 2.83 5.46
CA TYR A 81 -0.45 1.60 4.99
C TYR A 81 -0.92 1.33 3.58
N TYR A 82 -0.02 0.94 2.68
CA TYR A 82 -0.40 0.63 1.31
C TYR A 82 0.51 -0.40 0.66
N SER A 83 -0.03 -1.06 -0.37
CA SER A 83 0.70 -2.01 -1.21
C SER A 83 0.15 -1.98 -2.64
N TRP A 84 1.05 -2.09 -3.61
CA TRP A 84 0.70 -2.56 -4.94
C TRP A 84 0.68 -4.08 -4.90
N VAL A 85 -0.51 -4.66 -4.99
CA VAL A 85 -0.74 -6.10 -5.09
C VAL A 85 -0.65 -6.46 -6.57
N LYS A 86 0.41 -7.18 -6.94
CA LYS A 86 0.71 -7.60 -8.31
C LYS A 86 0.47 -9.09 -8.48
N SER A 87 0.05 -9.47 -9.68
CA SER A 87 -0.16 -10.85 -10.14
C SER A 87 -0.01 -10.93 -11.66
N ASP A 88 -0.11 -12.12 -12.22
CA ASP A 88 -0.23 -12.35 -13.66
C ASP A 88 -1.51 -11.73 -14.27
N GLN A 89 -2.58 -11.62 -13.49
CA GLN A 89 -3.85 -11.00 -13.87
C GLN A 89 -3.83 -9.47 -13.85
N GLY A 90 -2.76 -8.86 -13.34
CA GLY A 90 -2.59 -7.42 -13.25
C GLY A 90 -2.26 -6.93 -11.85
N GLU A 91 -2.48 -5.64 -11.64
CA GLU A 91 -2.12 -4.92 -10.42
C GLU A 91 -3.35 -4.22 -9.83
N ARG A 92 -3.44 -4.23 -8.49
CA ARG A 92 -4.36 -3.39 -7.74
C ARG A 92 -3.66 -2.72 -6.57
N THR A 93 -4.09 -1.53 -6.23
CA THR A 93 -3.66 -0.83 -5.02
C THR A 93 -4.58 -1.21 -3.87
N VAL A 94 -3.99 -1.54 -2.71
CA VAL A 94 -4.71 -1.57 -1.44
C VAL A 94 -4.08 -0.55 -0.51
N ARG A 95 -4.91 0.24 0.17
CA ARG A 95 -4.46 1.31 1.05
C ARG A 95 -5.45 1.54 2.17
N VAL A 96 -4.94 1.84 3.36
CA VAL A 96 -5.73 2.40 4.46
C VAL A 96 -5.09 3.69 4.90
N ALA A 97 -5.91 4.64 5.34
CA ALA A 97 -5.47 5.94 5.80
C ALA A 97 -6.26 6.32 7.05
N ALA A 98 -5.59 6.93 8.03
CA ALA A 98 -6.23 7.44 9.23
C ALA A 98 -5.66 8.78 9.67
N SER A 99 -6.51 9.59 10.32
CA SER A 99 -6.14 10.84 10.98
C SER A 99 -7.05 11.06 12.18
N GLY A 100 -6.48 11.15 13.39
CA GLY A 100 -7.27 11.27 14.62
C GLY A 100 -8.22 10.07 14.78
N ARG A 101 -9.53 10.34 14.74
CA ARG A 101 -10.60 9.32 14.89
C ARG A 101 -11.12 8.78 13.56
N ASP A 102 -10.66 9.36 12.45
CA ASP A 102 -11.18 9.10 11.13
C ASP A 102 -10.27 8.12 10.38
N ALA A 103 -10.88 7.13 9.72
CA ALA A 103 -10.15 6.19 8.89
C ALA A 103 -10.98 5.72 7.68
N VAL A 104 -10.26 5.36 6.62
CA VAL A 104 -10.83 4.93 5.34
C VAL A 104 -9.91 3.90 4.69
N SER A 105 -10.51 2.85 4.12
CA SER A 105 -9.84 1.89 3.25
C SER A 105 -10.11 2.21 1.79
N VAL A 106 -9.15 1.82 0.96
CA VAL A 106 -9.08 2.12 -0.47
C VAL A 106 -8.62 0.88 -1.20
N VAL A 107 -9.41 0.44 -2.18
CA VAL A 107 -8.95 -0.48 -3.22
C VAL A 107 -9.06 0.23 -4.55
N ALA A 108 -7.98 0.26 -5.33
CA ALA A 108 -8.00 0.80 -6.69
C ALA A 108 -7.59 -0.26 -7.70
N VAL A 109 -8.45 -0.48 -8.70
CA VAL A 109 -8.26 -1.49 -9.75
C VAL A 109 -9.05 -1.05 -10.99
N ASN A 110 -8.49 -1.26 -12.19
CA ASN A 110 -9.17 -0.98 -13.46
C ASN A 110 -9.83 0.43 -13.52
N GLN A 111 -9.08 1.48 -13.15
CA GLN A 111 -9.56 2.87 -13.10
C GLN A 111 -10.77 3.13 -12.19
N THR A 112 -11.07 2.20 -11.29
CA THR A 112 -12.15 2.30 -10.31
C THR A 112 -11.56 2.37 -8.90
N LEU A 113 -12.10 3.24 -8.08
CA LEU A 113 -11.73 3.46 -6.69
C LEU A 113 -12.87 3.04 -5.78
N TYR A 114 -12.62 2.07 -4.91
CA TYR A 114 -13.52 1.62 -3.88
C TYR A 114 -13.07 2.18 -2.54
N LEU A 115 -13.93 2.99 -1.92
CA LEU A 115 -13.70 3.59 -0.62
C LEU A 115 -14.65 2.97 0.38
N ALA A 116 -14.14 2.55 1.54
CA ALA A 116 -14.99 2.07 2.62
C ALA A 116 -14.57 2.68 3.96
N PRO A 117 -15.54 2.99 4.84
CA PRO A 117 -15.21 3.44 6.18
C PRO A 117 -14.55 2.32 6.97
N CYS A 118 -13.59 2.68 7.81
CA CYS A 118 -13.00 1.78 8.79
C CYS A 118 -12.68 2.54 10.09
N THR A 119 -12.05 1.87 11.06
CA THR A 119 -11.66 2.50 12.33
C THR A 119 -10.14 2.57 12.45
N PRO A 120 -9.59 3.64 13.06
CA PRO A 120 -8.15 3.74 13.32
C PRO A 120 -7.59 2.55 14.12
N ASP A 121 -8.35 2.03 15.09
CA ASP A 121 -7.93 0.91 15.93
C ASP A 121 -7.82 -0.42 15.14
N ALA A 122 -8.56 -0.56 14.04
CA ALA A 122 -8.54 -1.73 13.18
C ALA A 122 -7.60 -1.58 11.97
N LEU A 123 -6.93 -0.43 11.80
CA LEU A 123 -6.27 -0.04 10.56
C LEU A 123 -5.33 -1.12 9.98
N ALA A 124 -4.48 -1.72 10.83
CA ALA A 124 -3.54 -2.77 10.42
C ALA A 124 -4.25 -4.06 10.00
N ARG A 125 -5.34 -4.42 10.69
CA ARG A 125 -6.17 -5.58 10.37
C ARG A 125 -6.90 -5.37 9.05
N GLU A 126 -7.52 -4.21 8.86
CA GLU A 126 -8.23 -3.86 7.62
C GLU A 126 -7.29 -3.84 6.41
N PHE A 127 -6.10 -3.26 6.56
CA PHE A 127 -5.07 -3.31 5.51
C PHE A 127 -4.72 -4.75 5.12
N THR A 128 -4.49 -5.59 6.13
CA THR A 128 -4.12 -6.98 5.91
C THR A 128 -5.24 -7.77 5.24
N ALA A 129 -6.49 -7.53 5.64
CA ALA A 129 -7.67 -8.20 5.07
C ALA A 129 -7.91 -7.87 3.59
N MET A 130 -7.36 -6.75 3.09
CA MET A 130 -7.43 -6.41 1.66
C MET A 130 -6.36 -7.11 0.82
N LEU A 131 -5.29 -7.62 1.44
CA LEU A 131 -4.32 -8.47 0.74
C LEU A 131 -4.98 -9.80 0.35
N PRO A 132 -4.45 -10.50 -0.68
CA PRO A 132 -4.90 -11.86 -0.97
C PRO A 132 -4.84 -12.75 0.26
N GLU A 133 -5.78 -13.67 0.39
CA GLU A 133 -5.78 -14.62 1.51
C GLU A 133 -4.68 -15.66 1.29
N ALA A 134 -3.75 -15.79 2.24
CA ALA A 134 -2.70 -16.78 2.21
C ALA A 134 -2.25 -17.12 3.64
N PRO A 135 -2.04 -18.41 3.97
CA PRO A 135 -1.43 -18.79 5.24
C PRO A 135 0.05 -18.42 5.26
N ALA A 136 0.67 -18.38 6.44
CA ALA A 136 2.11 -18.26 6.56
C ALA A 136 2.82 -19.43 5.87
N ALA A 137 3.89 -19.15 5.12
CA ALA A 137 4.72 -20.19 4.54
C ALA A 137 5.36 -21.08 5.61
N ARG A 138 5.40 -22.40 5.37
CA ARG A 138 6.02 -23.37 6.29
C ARG A 138 7.54 -23.38 6.13
N ILE A 139 8.20 -22.36 6.66
CA ILE A 139 9.65 -22.19 6.57
C ILE A 139 10.22 -21.73 7.91
N ALA A 140 11.39 -22.26 8.28
CA ALA A 140 12.19 -21.65 9.34
C ALA A 140 12.70 -20.27 8.86
N SER A 141 12.74 -19.29 9.77
CA SER A 141 13.28 -17.97 9.45
C SER A 141 14.72 -18.08 8.97
N LEU A 142 15.00 -17.44 7.83
CA LEU A 142 16.32 -17.35 7.24
C LEU A 142 16.89 -15.96 7.47
N ASN A 143 18.20 -15.88 7.69
CA ASN A 143 18.88 -14.62 7.87
C ASN A 143 20.26 -14.62 7.20
N CYS A 144 20.54 -13.61 6.38
CA CYS A 144 21.82 -13.46 5.71
C CYS A 144 22.18 -11.98 5.53
N SER A 145 23.46 -11.67 5.34
CA SER A 145 23.85 -10.31 4.98
C SER A 145 23.37 -9.98 3.56
N ASP A 146 23.02 -8.71 3.30
CA ASP A 146 22.65 -8.24 1.97
C ASP A 146 23.84 -8.37 1.00
N THR A 147 25.07 -8.19 1.49
CA THR A 147 26.29 -8.44 0.72
C THR A 147 26.38 -9.87 0.22
N ASP A 148 26.17 -10.86 1.09
CA ASP A 148 26.19 -12.28 0.70
C ASP A 148 25.05 -12.63 -0.24
N LEU A 149 23.85 -12.07 -0.01
CA LEU A 149 22.72 -12.28 -0.92
C LEU A 149 23.01 -11.73 -2.32
N ASN A 150 23.61 -10.54 -2.42
CA ASN A 150 23.97 -9.92 -3.68
C ASN A 150 25.10 -10.68 -4.39
N LEU A 151 26.10 -11.18 -3.66
CA LEU A 151 27.14 -12.07 -4.19
C LEU A 151 26.51 -13.31 -4.87
N ILE A 152 25.59 -13.98 -4.16
CA ILE A 152 24.91 -15.18 -4.68
C ILE A 152 23.98 -14.85 -5.86
N LYS A 153 23.31 -13.69 -5.85
CA LYS A 153 22.47 -13.23 -6.97
C LYS A 153 23.29 -13.00 -8.26
N SER A 154 24.51 -12.45 -8.13
CA SER A 154 25.41 -12.19 -9.25
C SER A 154 26.02 -13.46 -9.85
N GLY A 155 25.89 -14.62 -9.19
CA GLY A 155 26.46 -15.89 -9.64
C GLY A 155 27.92 -16.10 -9.24
N ASP A 156 28.45 -15.26 -8.36
CA ASP A 156 29.82 -15.39 -7.86
C ASP A 156 29.96 -16.62 -6.95
N ILE A 157 31.13 -17.25 -6.98
CA ILE A 157 31.44 -18.43 -6.17
C ILE A 157 32.03 -17.95 -4.84
N PRO A 158 31.35 -18.17 -3.69
CA PRO A 158 31.88 -17.77 -2.40
C PRO A 158 33.17 -18.51 -2.10
N SER A 159 34.20 -17.78 -1.67
CA SER A 159 35.49 -18.36 -1.26
C SER A 159 35.39 -19.21 0.00
N THR A 160 34.37 -18.97 0.84
CA THR A 160 34.09 -19.72 2.07
C THR A 160 32.59 -19.95 2.24
N SER A 161 32.21 -21.12 2.76
CA SER A 161 30.83 -21.40 3.13
C SER A 161 30.62 -21.08 4.60
N ASN A 162 29.83 -20.04 4.87
CA ASN A 162 29.39 -19.66 6.22
C ASN A 162 27.84 -19.75 6.33
N PRO A 163 27.26 -19.62 7.54
CA PRO A 163 25.81 -19.67 7.72
C PRO A 163 25.03 -18.65 6.87
N SER A 164 25.54 -17.42 6.74
CA SER A 164 24.92 -16.36 5.93
C SER A 164 24.85 -16.74 4.45
N ILE A 165 25.94 -17.25 3.86
CA ILE A 165 25.97 -17.75 2.47
C ILE A 165 25.00 -18.91 2.27
N ARG A 166 24.86 -19.81 3.25
CA ARG A 166 23.90 -20.92 3.20
C ARG A 166 22.46 -20.41 3.14
N ASP A 167 22.13 -19.46 4.01
CA ASP A 167 20.79 -18.88 4.05
C ASP A 167 20.52 -17.96 2.85
N ALA A 168 21.51 -17.22 2.35
CA ALA A 168 21.40 -16.44 1.13
C ALA A 168 20.98 -17.28 -0.08
N LYS A 169 21.55 -18.48 -0.25
CA LYS A 169 21.15 -19.42 -1.30
C LYS A 169 19.68 -19.83 -1.17
N LYS A 170 19.23 -20.13 0.05
CA LYS A 170 17.82 -20.49 0.31
C LYS A 170 16.88 -19.30 0.11
N VAL A 171 17.24 -18.12 0.58
CA VAL A 171 16.49 -16.88 0.34
C VAL A 171 16.32 -16.67 -1.16
N LEU A 172 17.39 -16.78 -1.94
CA LEU A 172 17.30 -16.64 -3.39
C LEU A 172 16.40 -17.70 -4.04
N GLN A 173 16.42 -18.94 -3.56
CA GLN A 173 15.52 -20.00 -4.03
C GLN A 173 14.05 -19.64 -3.79
N TRP A 174 13.71 -19.14 -2.60
CA TRP A 174 12.35 -18.69 -2.28
C TRP A 174 11.91 -17.50 -3.13
N LEU A 175 12.80 -16.52 -3.35
CA LEU A 175 12.50 -15.35 -4.16
C LEU A 175 12.35 -15.67 -5.66
N LYS A 176 12.96 -16.77 -6.14
CA LYS A 176 12.84 -17.26 -7.52
C LYS A 176 11.70 -18.27 -7.71
N ALA A 177 11.06 -18.73 -6.64
CA ALA A 177 9.98 -19.68 -6.73
C ALA A 177 8.78 -19.06 -7.46
N PRO A 178 7.97 -19.88 -8.18
CA PRO A 178 6.69 -19.44 -8.71
C PRO A 178 5.83 -18.82 -7.61
N HIS A 179 5.20 -17.70 -7.93
CA HIS A 179 4.35 -16.96 -7.01
C HIS A 179 3.12 -16.40 -7.70
N THR A 180 2.02 -16.30 -6.96
CA THR A 180 0.72 -15.86 -7.47
C THR A 180 0.49 -14.38 -7.25
N TYR A 181 0.77 -13.91 -6.03
CA TYR A 181 0.67 -12.51 -5.66
C TYR A 181 1.94 -12.02 -4.98
N PHE A 182 2.27 -10.75 -5.18
CA PHE A 182 3.40 -10.14 -4.52
C PHE A 182 3.22 -8.63 -4.41
N GLY A 183 3.97 -8.04 -3.50
CA GLY A 183 3.96 -6.61 -3.28
C GLY A 183 5.00 -6.18 -2.27
N ARG A 184 4.93 -4.91 -1.85
CA ARG A 184 5.76 -4.37 -0.77
C ARG A 184 4.89 -3.63 0.23
N LEU A 185 5.27 -3.68 1.51
CA LEU A 185 4.54 -3.03 2.59
C LEU A 185 5.10 -1.62 2.80
N TYR A 186 4.34 -0.63 2.34
CA TYR A 186 4.66 0.76 2.58
C TYR A 186 3.88 1.27 3.78
N VAL A 187 4.58 2.00 4.63
CA VAL A 187 4.00 2.71 5.76
C VAL A 187 4.48 4.14 5.69
N ALA A 188 3.55 5.08 5.82
CA ALA A 188 3.88 6.47 5.99
C ALA A 188 3.14 7.08 7.17
N VAL A 189 3.80 7.99 7.86
CA VAL A 189 3.24 8.78 8.97
C VAL A 189 3.47 10.25 8.68
N ARG A 190 2.71 11.09 9.37
CA ARG A 190 2.96 12.53 9.41
C ARG A 190 3.53 12.92 10.76
N ASP A 191 4.60 13.70 10.75
CA ASP A 191 5.17 14.26 11.98
C ASP A 191 4.35 15.44 12.51
N SER A 192 4.71 15.96 13.68
CA SER A 192 4.01 17.11 14.29
C SER A 192 4.14 18.41 13.49
N ARG A 193 5.09 18.50 12.56
CA ARG A 193 5.29 19.64 11.65
C ARG A 193 4.57 19.44 10.31
N GLY A 194 3.81 18.36 10.16
CA GLY A 194 3.07 18.06 8.95
C GLY A 194 3.89 17.40 7.84
N LYS A 195 5.18 17.09 8.07
CA LYS A 195 6.03 16.41 7.08
C LYS A 195 5.66 14.93 7.01
N ARG A 196 5.50 14.43 5.78
CA ARG A 196 5.27 13.00 5.53
C ARG A 196 6.60 12.25 5.57
N LEU A 197 6.66 11.20 6.36
CA LEU A 197 7.77 10.27 6.47
C LEU A 197 7.29 8.89 6.04
N ARG A 198 8.06 8.21 5.18
CA ARG A 198 7.75 6.85 4.70
C ARG A 198 8.94 5.96 4.97
N ASN A 199 8.70 4.67 5.22
CA ASN A 199 9.78 3.70 5.24
C ASN A 199 10.55 3.68 3.90
N GLU A 200 11.88 3.70 3.98
CA GLU A 200 12.78 3.76 2.82
C GLU A 200 12.97 2.39 2.15
N ASN A 201 13.10 1.34 2.98
CA ASN A 201 13.29 -0.05 2.55
C ASN A 201 12.03 -0.88 2.88
N PRO A 202 10.94 -0.74 2.11
CA PRO A 202 9.69 -1.44 2.38
C PRO A 202 9.88 -2.95 2.18
N PRO A 203 9.55 -3.78 3.18
CA PRO A 203 9.69 -5.23 3.06
C PRO A 203 8.74 -5.75 1.98
N GLY A 204 9.20 -6.75 1.23
CA GLY A 204 8.41 -7.44 0.22
C GLY A 204 7.63 -8.59 0.83
N TRP A 205 6.46 -8.88 0.28
CA TRP A 205 5.70 -10.08 0.57
C TRP A 205 5.38 -10.80 -0.74
N VAL A 206 5.37 -12.12 -0.70
CA VAL A 206 5.15 -12.99 -1.87
C VAL A 206 4.32 -14.20 -1.44
N ASP A 207 3.29 -14.51 -2.22
CA ASP A 207 2.45 -15.68 -2.05
C ASP A 207 2.96 -16.80 -2.95
N THR A 208 3.43 -17.87 -2.32
CA THR A 208 3.90 -19.09 -2.99
C THR A 208 2.91 -20.23 -2.77
N GLU A 209 3.09 -21.34 -3.47
CA GLU A 209 2.32 -22.57 -3.21
C GLU A 209 2.45 -23.07 -1.76
N GLN A 210 3.55 -22.73 -1.08
CA GLN A 210 3.80 -23.13 0.31
C GLN A 210 3.24 -22.15 1.34
N GLY A 211 2.66 -21.03 0.89
CA GLY A 211 2.15 -19.93 1.72
C GLY A 211 2.87 -18.61 1.47
N ARG A 212 2.47 -17.58 2.21
CA ARG A 212 3.02 -16.23 2.15
C ARG A 212 4.35 -16.14 2.89
N ILE A 213 5.34 -15.57 2.24
CA ILE A 213 6.60 -15.13 2.84
C ILE A 213 6.63 -13.60 2.96
N LEU A 214 7.33 -13.13 3.99
CA LEU A 214 7.74 -11.73 4.15
C LEU A 214 9.26 -11.69 4.18
N PHE A 215 9.84 -10.73 3.46
CA PHE A 215 11.28 -10.54 3.42
C PHE A 215 11.65 -9.06 3.38
N GLY A 216 12.81 -8.71 3.90
CA GLY A 216 13.28 -7.34 3.89
C GLY A 216 14.66 -7.20 4.45
N VAL A 217 15.29 -6.07 4.10
CA VAL A 217 16.59 -5.65 4.63
C VAL A 217 16.37 -4.66 5.77
N ASP A 218 17.03 -4.87 6.89
CA ASP A 218 17.05 -3.91 7.99
C ASP A 218 18.12 -2.82 7.79
N LYS A 219 18.18 -1.86 8.72
CA LYS A 219 19.15 -0.75 8.64
C LYS A 219 20.61 -1.20 8.82
N SER A 220 20.85 -2.38 9.37
CA SER A 220 22.17 -2.97 9.52
C SER A 220 22.62 -3.82 8.34
N GLY A 221 21.81 -3.88 7.26
CA GLY A 221 22.13 -4.64 6.05
C GLY A 221 21.88 -6.13 6.18
N TRP A 222 21.09 -6.58 7.17
CA TRP A 222 20.67 -7.97 7.28
C TRP A 222 19.34 -8.20 6.60
N VAL A 223 19.27 -9.25 5.79
CA VAL A 223 18.08 -9.72 5.11
C VAL A 223 17.44 -10.81 5.94
N SER A 224 16.17 -10.61 6.27
CA SER A 224 15.32 -11.64 6.88
C SER A 224 14.30 -12.16 5.88
N LEU A 225 13.99 -13.46 5.95
CA LEU A 225 12.87 -14.08 5.25
C LEU A 225 12.17 -15.05 6.19
N ALA A 226 10.85 -14.94 6.32
CA ALA A 226 10.04 -15.85 7.12
C ALA A 226 8.66 -16.04 6.52
N GLY A 227 7.95 -17.10 6.91
CA GLY A 227 6.52 -17.21 6.65
C GLY A 227 5.76 -16.11 7.38
N ALA A 228 4.75 -15.52 6.74
CA ALA A 228 3.98 -14.42 7.30
C ALA A 228 2.49 -14.57 7.01
N GLY A 229 1.72 -14.92 8.02
CA GLY A 229 0.26 -14.92 7.96
C GLY A 229 -0.31 -13.53 8.18
N PRO A 230 -1.65 -13.39 8.21
CA PRO A 230 -2.31 -12.11 8.41
C PRO A 230 -1.83 -11.37 9.67
N GLN A 231 -1.68 -12.07 10.80
CA GLN A 231 -1.22 -11.45 12.04
C GLN A 231 0.22 -10.92 11.95
N ASP A 232 1.09 -11.61 11.20
CA ASP A 232 2.49 -11.20 11.02
C ASP A 232 2.60 -9.94 10.15
N ILE A 233 1.76 -9.84 9.11
CA ILE A 233 1.67 -8.64 8.27
C ILE A 233 1.16 -7.45 9.09
N ALA A 234 0.09 -7.64 9.87
CA ALA A 234 -0.47 -6.59 10.72
C ALA A 234 0.57 -6.09 11.74
N LYS A 235 1.27 -7.02 12.42
CA LYS A 235 2.37 -6.68 13.33
C LYS A 235 3.49 -5.94 12.62
N LYS A 236 3.85 -6.35 11.40
CA LYS A 236 4.95 -5.72 10.65
C LYS A 236 4.63 -4.26 10.30
N VAL A 237 3.42 -3.95 9.83
CA VAL A 237 3.06 -2.56 9.49
C VAL A 237 2.99 -1.68 10.73
N GLN A 238 2.52 -2.21 11.87
CA GLN A 238 2.53 -1.52 13.16
C GLN A 238 3.95 -1.25 13.66
N GLN A 239 4.85 -2.23 13.52
CA GLN A 239 6.27 -2.05 13.86
C GLN A 239 6.89 -0.92 13.02
N LEU A 240 6.68 -0.95 11.69
CA LEU A 240 7.19 0.07 10.77
C LEU A 240 6.64 1.47 11.11
N GLU A 241 5.36 1.56 11.50
CA GLU A 241 4.78 2.80 11.99
C GLU A 241 5.49 3.29 13.25
N GLY A 242 5.67 2.41 14.24
CA GLY A 242 6.37 2.71 15.48
C GLY A 242 7.78 3.26 15.23
N GLU A 243 8.55 2.61 14.35
CA GLU A 243 9.90 3.03 13.97
C GLU A 243 9.92 4.42 13.32
N LEU A 244 8.94 4.75 12.47
CA LEU A 244 8.83 6.07 11.85
C LEU A 244 8.42 7.15 12.87
N ARG A 245 7.62 6.79 13.88
CA ARG A 245 7.23 7.71 14.95
C ARG A 245 8.33 7.92 16.00
N SER A 246 9.16 6.91 16.25
CA SER A 246 10.25 6.96 17.23
C SER A 246 11.57 7.47 16.67
N GLY A 247 11.80 7.38 15.35
CA GLY A 247 12.98 7.93 14.67
C GLY A 247 13.01 9.46 14.59
N ARG A 248 12.45 10.13 15.60
CA ARG A 248 12.42 11.58 15.81
C ARG A 248 13.65 12.04 16.56
#